data_AF-A0A9D2CAS1-F1
#
_entry.id   AF-A0A9D2CAS1-F1
#
_cell.length_a   1.000
_cell.length_b   1.000
_cell.length_c   1.000
_cell.angle_alpha   90.00
_cell.angle_beta   90.00
_cell.angle_gamma   90.00
#
_symmetry.space_group_name_H-M   'P 1'
#
loop_
_entity.id
_entity.type
_entity.pdbx_description
1 polymer ?
#
loop_
_entity_poly.entity_id
_entity_poly.type
_entity_poly.pdbx_seq_one_letter_code
_entity_poly.pdbx_strand_id
1 'polypeptide(L)' 'MRKRQKVSQSMLAYGIGVSKSFIGQVESPKYNIKYNPHHINEIAKYLNCSPRDFLPEKPL' A
#
# COMPACT_ATOMS: atom_id res chain seq x y z
N MET A 1 -2.12 3.62 -8.08
CA MET A 1 -2.52 2.20 -8.01
C MET A 1 -3.86 1.97 -7.31
N ARG A 2 -4.06 2.33 -6.02
CA ARG A 2 -5.35 2.16 -5.29
C ARG A 2 -6.60 2.77 -5.98
N LYS A 3 -6.52 4.04 -6.41
CA LYS A 3 -7.62 4.74 -7.10
C LYS A 3 -8.00 4.11 -8.45
N ARG A 4 -7.04 3.47 -9.12
CA ARG A 4 -7.27 2.76 -10.40
C ARG A 4 -8.07 1.47 -10.22
N GLN A 5 -7.92 0.79 -9.08
CA GLN A 5 -8.62 -0.47 -8.78
C GLN A 5 -9.92 -0.27 -7.95
N LYS A 6 -10.38 0.98 -7.73
CA LYS A 6 -11.55 1.31 -6.89
C LYS A 6 -11.52 0.74 -5.46
N VAL A 7 -10.34 0.37 -4.95
CA VAL A 7 -10.20 -0.15 -3.59
C VAL A 7 -10.38 1.02 -2.61
N SER A 8 -11.08 0.83 -1.48
CA SER A 8 -11.20 1.81 -0.38
C SER A 8 -10.12 1.59 0.69
N GLN A 9 -9.71 2.62 1.45
CA GLN A 9 -8.59 2.48 2.41
C GLN A 9 -8.87 1.37 3.42
N SER A 10 -10.14 1.23 3.80
CA SER A 10 -10.67 0.15 4.64
C SER A 10 -10.55 -1.23 3.99
N MET A 11 -10.83 -1.37 2.69
CA MET A 11 -10.65 -2.66 1.98
C MET A 11 -9.18 -3.07 1.93
N LEU A 12 -8.28 -2.12 1.65
CA LEU A 12 -6.85 -2.41 1.65
C LEU A 12 -6.36 -2.78 3.06
N ALA A 13 -6.79 -2.01 4.07
CA ALA A 13 -6.47 -2.26 5.47
C ALA A 13 -6.89 -3.67 5.92
N TYR A 14 -8.11 -4.07 5.57
CA TYR A 14 -8.62 -5.42 5.84
C TYR A 14 -7.82 -6.49 5.07
N GLY A 15 -7.52 -6.25 3.79
CA GLY A 15 -6.79 -7.18 2.93
C GLY A 15 -5.36 -7.47 3.36
N ILE A 16 -4.68 -6.51 4.00
CA ILE A 16 -3.29 -6.66 4.45
C ILE A 16 -3.15 -6.73 5.98
N GLY A 17 -4.27 -6.80 6.71
CA GLY A 17 -4.28 -6.96 8.17
C GLY A 17 -3.80 -5.75 8.97
N VAL A 18 -3.95 -4.53 8.45
CA VAL A 18 -3.55 -3.28 9.14
C VAL A 18 -4.76 -2.40 9.45
N SER A 19 -4.56 -1.35 10.24
CA SER A 19 -5.63 -0.40 10.53
C SER A 19 -5.87 0.56 9.35
N LYS A 20 -7.12 1.01 9.18
CA LYS A 20 -7.45 2.07 8.21
C LYS A 20 -6.63 3.35 8.48
N SER A 21 -6.41 3.68 9.76
CA SER A 21 -5.61 4.83 10.18
C SER A 21 -4.15 4.71 9.74
N PHE A 22 -3.58 3.51 9.76
CA PHE A 22 -2.23 3.25 9.26
C PHE A 22 -2.13 3.54 7.75
N ILE A 23 -3.09 3.06 6.94
CA ILE A 23 -3.15 3.39 5.51
C ILE A 23 -3.26 4.91 5.31
N GLY A 24 -4.09 5.59 6.10
CA GLY A 24 -4.23 7.05 6.05
C GLY A 24 -2.95 7.80 6.42
N GLN A 25 -2.17 7.29 7.37
CA GLN A 25 -0.86 7.85 7.72
C GLN A 25 0.16 7.63 6.61
N VAL A 26 0.22 6.44 6.01
CA VAL A 26 1.16 6.13 4.93
C VAL A 26 0.86 6.93 3.66
N GLU A 27 -0.42 7.13 3.33
CA GLU A 27 -0.84 7.93 2.17
C GLU A 27 -0.72 9.44 2.40
N SER A 28 -0.57 9.87 3.66
CA SER A 28 -0.48 11.28 4.01
C SER A 28 0.98 11.76 3.97
N PRO A 29 1.28 12.86 3.25
CA PRO A 29 2.62 13.43 3.21
C PRO A 29 3.06 14.01 4.57
N LYS A 30 2.13 14.21 5.51
CA LYS A 30 2.40 14.73 6.85
C LYS A 30 3.16 13.74 7.73
N TYR A 31 3.05 12.45 7.45
CA TYR A 31 3.66 11.41 8.28
C TYR A 31 4.81 10.74 7.52
N ASN A 32 5.92 10.50 8.21
CA ASN A 32 7.06 9.78 7.65
C ASN A 32 6.90 8.24 7.74
N ILE A 33 5.67 7.76 7.69
CA ILE A 33 5.37 6.32 7.77
C ILE A 33 5.28 5.79 6.34
N LYS A 34 5.97 4.67 6.07
CA LYS A 34 6.01 4.02 4.76
C LYS A 34 5.63 2.54 4.89
N TYR A 35 5.20 1.95 3.78
CA TYR A 35 5.03 0.50 3.71
C TYR A 35 6.41 -0.17 3.82
N ASN A 36 6.51 -1.18 4.69
CA ASN A 36 7.66 -2.05 4.71
C ASN A 36 7.54 -3.09 3.57
N PRO A 37 8.61 -3.83 3.23
CA PRO A 37 8.56 -4.86 2.19
C PRO A 37 7.49 -5.93 2.42
N HIS A 38 7.20 -6.25 3.69
CA HIS A 38 6.15 -7.20 4.04
C HIS A 38 4.75 -6.68 3.66
N HIS A 39 4.44 -5.42 3.98
CA HIS A 39 3.21 -4.76 3.57
C HIS A 39 3.12 -4.68 2.05
N ILE A 40 4.22 -4.34 1.35
CA ILE A 40 4.23 -4.31 -0.12
C ILE A 40 3.88 -5.69 -0.69
N ASN A 41 4.43 -6.77 -0.10
CA ASN A 41 4.12 -8.14 -0.52
C ASN A 41 2.64 -8.51 -0.29
N GLU A 42 2.07 -8.18 0.87
CA GLU A 42 0.65 -8.44 1.14
C GLU A 42 -0.27 -7.59 0.25
N ILE A 43 0.10 -6.33 -0.01
CA ILE A 43 -0.61 -5.48 -0.96
C ILE A 43 -0.54 -6.08 -2.37
N ALA A 44 0.62 -6.58 -2.78
CA ALA A 44 0.82 -7.19 -4.09
C ALA A 44 -0.03 -8.46 -4.26
N LYS A 45 -0.08 -9.33 -3.23
CA LYS A 45 -0.98 -10.49 -3.18
C LYS A 45 -2.44 -10.07 -3.27
N TYR A 46 -2.85 -9.07 -2.49
CA TYR A 46 -4.24 -8.61 -2.45
C TYR A 46 -4.69 -7.98 -3.78
N LEU A 47 -3.82 -7.22 -4.42
CA LEU A 47 -4.08 -6.54 -5.70
C LEU A 47 -3.72 -7.40 -6.93
N ASN A 48 -3.28 -8.63 -6.70
CA ASN A 48 -2.82 -9.58 -7.71
C ASN A 48 -1.82 -8.95 -8.71
N CYS A 49 -0.88 -8.16 -8.21
CA CYS A 49 0.12 -7.43 -8.99
C CYS A 49 1.54 -7.77 -8.54
N SER A 50 2.55 -7.29 -9.25
CA SER A 50 3.93 -7.53 -8.85
C SER A 50 4.32 -6.59 -7.71
N PRO A 51 5.04 -7.05 -6.66
CA PRO A 51 5.58 -6.15 -5.65
C PRO A 51 6.59 -5.14 -6.23
N ARG A 52 7.15 -5.42 -7.42
CA ARG A 52 8.00 -4.47 -8.16
C ARG A 52 7.23 -3.24 -8.63
N ASP A 53 5.91 -3.33 -8.82
CA ASP A 53 5.08 -2.20 -9.26
C ASP A 53 4.99 -1.09 -8.20
N PHE A 54 5.45 -1.35 -6.97
CA PHE A 54 5.52 -0.39 -5.87
C PHE A 54 6.90 0.25 -5.70
N LEU A 55 7.91 -0.22 -6.43
CA LEU A 55 9.28 0.28 -6.39
C LEU A 55 9.56 1.11 -7.63
N PRO A 56 10.39 2.17 -7.51
CA PRO A 56 10.80 2.95 -8.67
C PRO A 56 11.78 2.14 -9.54
N GLU A 57 11.70 2.28 -10.86
CA GLU A 57 12.64 1.64 -11.80
C GLU A 57 14.06 2.21 -11.70
N LYS A 58 14.18 3.45 -11.21
CA LYS A 58 15.43 4.15 -10.96
C LYS A 58 15.55 4.48 -9.47
N PRO A 59 16.77 4.54 -8.91
CA PRO A 59 16.97 5.06 -7.56
C PRO A 59 16.36 6.45 -7.41
N LEU A 60 15.75 6.69 -6.24
CA LEU A 60 15.24 8.00 -5.82
C LEU A 60 16.35 8.84 -5.20
#